data_AF-A0A6J7C8L2-F1
#
_entry.id   AF-A0A6J7C8L2-F1
#
_cell.length_a   1.000
_cell.length_b   1.000
_cell.length_c   1.000
_cell.angle_alpha   90.00
_cell.angle_beta   90.00
_cell.angle_gamma   90.00
#
_symmetry.space_group_name_H-M   'P 1'
#
loop_
_entity.id
_entity.type
_entity.pdbx_description
1 polymer ?
#
loop_
_entity_poly.entity_id
_entity_poly.type
_entity_poly.pdbx_seq_one_letter_code
_entity_poly.pdbx_strand_id
1 'polypeptide(L)'
;MSSFLDKAKEKAQQLGTAAKEKADEVKDKRKADDLLDDLGRILYAQRTGRPAVDDETKIADLVGQLKTLEDTGTPILGEKSTDSTLPPPAPNFPAPNA
;
A
#
# COMPACT_ATOMS: atom_id res chain seq x y z
N MET A 1 17.55 3.99 38.53
CA MET A 1 18.09 3.99 37.15
C MET A 1 17.04 3.50 36.12
N SER A 2 15.74 3.78 36.30
CA SER A 2 14.66 3.14 35.51
C SER A 2 14.29 3.86 34.20
N SER A 3 14.76 5.10 34.02
CA SER A 3 14.33 5.98 32.93
C SER A 3 14.76 5.51 31.52
N PHE A 4 15.82 4.69 31.40
CA PHE A 4 16.25 4.13 30.12
C PHE A 4 15.43 2.91 29.68
N LEU A 5 14.97 2.09 30.64
CA LEU A 5 14.13 0.92 30.36
C LEU A 5 12.72 1.35 29.94
N ASP A 6 12.15 2.36 30.62
CA ASP A 6 10.86 2.94 30.25
C ASP A 6 10.90 3.57 28.85
N LYS A 7 11.95 4.35 28.52
CA LYS A 7 12.15 4.91 27.16
C LYS A 7 12.29 3.83 26.08
N ALA A 8 12.96 2.72 26.39
CA ALA A 8 13.11 1.62 25.45
C ALA A 8 11.77 0.93 25.16
N LYS A 9 10.95 0.70 26.20
CA LYS A 9 9.61 0.12 26.05
C LYS A 9 8.66 1.04 25.29
N GLU A 10 8.67 2.33 25.59
CA GLU A 10 7.85 3.34 24.92
C GLU A 10 8.21 3.47 23.43
N LYS A 11 9.51 3.51 23.10
CA LYS A 11 9.97 3.49 21.70
C LYS A 11 9.62 2.18 20.98
N ALA A 12 9.75 1.04 21.65
CA ALA A 12 9.39 -0.25 21.05
C ALA A 12 7.88 -0.32 20.74
N GLN A 13 7.03 0.21 21.62
CA GLN A 13 5.58 0.29 21.38
C GLN A 13 5.25 1.24 20.22
N GLN A 14 5.82 2.46 20.21
CA GLN A 14 5.60 3.42 19.12
C GLN A 14 6.11 2.90 17.77
N LEU A 15 7.25 2.22 17.74
CA LEU A 15 7.79 1.62 16.53
C LEU A 15 6.91 0.46 16.06
N GLY A 16 6.37 -0.34 16.98
CA GLY A 16 5.46 -1.44 16.68
C GLY A 16 4.13 -0.99 16.10
N THR A 17 3.53 0.08 16.62
CA THR A 17 2.28 0.64 16.07
C THR A 17 2.51 1.27 14.71
N ALA A 18 3.55 2.09 14.55
CA ALA A 18 3.87 2.73 13.27
C ALA A 18 4.25 1.72 12.18
N ALA A 19 4.94 0.63 12.53
CA ALA A 19 5.26 -0.44 11.59
C ALA A 19 4.00 -1.18 11.13
N LYS A 20 3.03 -1.40 12.03
CA LYS A 20 1.78 -2.08 11.71
C LYS A 20 0.90 -1.21 10.79
N GLU A 21 0.72 0.06 11.12
CA GLU A 21 -0.03 1.02 10.31
C GLU A 21 0.53 1.11 8.88
N LYS A 22 1.86 1.26 8.74
CA LYS A 22 2.49 1.25 7.42
C LYS A 22 2.35 -0.08 6.67
N ALA A 23 2.41 -1.21 7.37
CA ALA A 23 2.24 -2.51 6.74
C ALA A 23 0.81 -2.68 6.21
N ASP A 24 -0.19 -2.19 6.93
CA ASP A 24 -1.58 -2.26 6.52
C ASP A 24 -1.87 -1.28 5.37
N GLU A 25 -1.32 -0.05 5.39
CA GLU A 25 -1.37 0.87 4.24
C GLU A 25 -0.76 0.26 2.96
N VAL A 26 0.39 -0.41 3.06
CA VAL A 26 1.02 -1.06 1.90
C VAL A 26 0.17 -2.21 1.38
N LYS A 27 -0.49 -2.98 2.25
CA LYS A 27 -1.39 -4.05 1.83
C LYS A 27 -2.61 -3.49 1.11
N ASP A 28 -3.22 -2.45 1.66
CA ASP A 28 -4.43 -1.86 1.08
C ASP A 28 -4.14 -1.19 -0.27
N LYS A 29 -2.98 -0.53 -0.40
CA LYS A 29 -2.48 -0.02 -1.69
C LYS A 29 -2.27 -1.14 -2.71
N ARG A 30 -1.60 -2.24 -2.32
CA ARG A 30 -1.42 -3.39 -3.23
C ARG A 30 -2.74 -4.00 -3.65
N LYS A 31 -3.68 -4.13 -2.72
CA LYS A 31 -5.02 -4.64 -3.02
C LYS A 31 -5.76 -3.71 -3.98
N ALA A 32 -5.64 -2.40 -3.80
CA ALA A 32 -6.21 -1.42 -4.73
C ALA A 32 -5.60 -1.56 -6.14
N ASP A 33 -4.27 -1.70 -6.24
CA ASP A 33 -3.58 -1.89 -7.52
C ASP A 33 -4.05 -3.17 -8.24
N ASP A 34 -4.17 -4.29 -7.53
CA ASP A 34 -4.63 -5.56 -8.09
C ASP A 34 -6.09 -5.45 -8.61
N LEU A 35 -6.97 -4.80 -7.84
CA LEU A 35 -8.37 -4.58 -8.24
C LEU A 35 -8.49 -3.67 -9.47
N LEU A 36 -7.65 -2.63 -9.57
CA LEU A 36 -7.60 -1.74 -10.72
C LEU A 36 -7.04 -2.44 -11.97
N ASP A 37 -6.04 -3.31 -11.81
CA ASP A 37 -5.50 -4.12 -12.91
C ASP A 37 -6.57 -5.06 -13.47
N ASP A 38 -7.32 -5.75 -12.61
CA ASP A 38 -8.42 -6.63 -13.02
C ASP A 38 -9.55 -5.85 -13.74
N LEU A 39 -9.92 -4.67 -13.23
CA LEU A 39 -10.89 -3.78 -13.89
C LEU A 39 -10.40 -3.34 -15.27
N GLY A 40 -9.11 -2.98 -15.38
CA GLY A 40 -8.46 -2.62 -16.64
C GLY A 40 -8.45 -3.76 -17.65
N ARG A 41 -8.20 -5.00 -17.21
CA ARG A 41 -8.23 -6.20 -18.06
C ARG A 41 -9.63 -6.47 -18.61
N ILE A 42 -10.67 -6.36 -17.78
CA ILE A 42 -12.06 -6.51 -18.21
C ILE A 42 -12.41 -5.42 -19.24
N LEU A 43 -12.09 -4.15 -18.92
CA LEU A 43 -12.36 -3.05 -19.83
C LEU A 43 -11.63 -3.22 -21.18
N TYR A 44 -10.38 -3.66 -21.16
CA TYR A 44 -9.62 -3.95 -22.37
C TYR A 44 -10.27 -5.08 -23.19
N ALA A 45 -10.73 -6.16 -22.55
CA ALA A 45 -11.43 -7.26 -23.20
C ALA A 45 -12.72 -6.79 -23.88
N GLN A 46 -13.54 -5.97 -23.20
CA GLN A 46 -14.74 -5.37 -23.77
C GLN A 46 -14.42 -4.48 -24.98
N ARG A 47 -13.41 -3.61 -24.87
CA ARG A 47 -12.99 -2.70 -25.94
C ARG A 47 -12.38 -3.39 -27.15
N THR A 48 -11.92 -4.62 -26.98
CA THR A 48 -11.34 -5.44 -28.05
C THR A 48 -12.29 -6.52 -28.57
N GLY A 49 -13.58 -6.44 -28.24
CA GLY A 49 -14.61 -7.35 -28.75
C GLY A 49 -14.56 -8.76 -28.13
N ARG A 50 -14.00 -8.88 -26.93
CA ARG A 50 -13.93 -10.13 -26.15
C ARG A 50 -14.64 -10.02 -24.79
N PRO A 51 -15.89 -9.53 -24.72
CA PRO A 51 -16.61 -9.47 -23.46
C PRO A 51 -16.88 -10.89 -22.94
N ALA A 52 -16.84 -11.06 -21.61
CA ALA A 52 -17.35 -12.26 -20.95
C ALA A 52 -18.77 -12.02 -20.43
N VAL A 53 -19.52 -13.11 -20.23
CA VAL A 53 -20.94 -13.08 -19.81
C VAL A 53 -21.10 -12.44 -18.42
N ASP A 54 -20.06 -12.49 -17.59
CA ASP A 54 -20.06 -12.05 -16.20
C ASP A 54 -19.27 -10.75 -15.96
N ASP A 55 -18.85 -10.05 -17.03
CA ASP A 55 -18.05 -8.82 -16.93
C ASP A 55 -18.75 -7.74 -16.07
N GLU A 56 -20.04 -7.49 -16.29
CA GLU A 56 -20.79 -6.46 -15.55
C GLU A 56 -20.88 -6.78 -14.05
N THR A 57 -21.08 -8.05 -13.69
CA THR A 57 -21.09 -8.48 -12.29
C THR A 57 -19.71 -8.31 -11.66
N LYS A 58 -18.65 -8.72 -12.36
CA LYS A 58 -17.26 -8.55 -11.90
C LYS A 58 -16.90 -7.09 -11.73
N ILE A 59 -17.28 -6.22 -12.68
CA ILE A 59 -17.06 -4.78 -12.59
C ILE A 59 -17.75 -4.22 -11.34
N ALA A 60 -19.02 -4.58 -11.10
CA ALA A 60 -19.75 -4.13 -9.91
C ALA A 60 -19.07 -4.56 -8.60
N ASP A 61 -18.59 -5.80 -8.54
CA ASP A 61 -17.88 -6.34 -7.37
C ASP A 61 -16.53 -5.64 -7.15
N LEU A 62 -15.74 -5.45 -8.20
CA LEU A 62 -14.44 -4.78 -8.15
C LEU A 62 -14.59 -3.32 -7.71
N VAL A 63 -15.56 -2.60 -8.29
CA VAL A 63 -15.86 -1.21 -7.90
C VAL A 63 -16.34 -1.12 -6.45
N GLY A 64 -17.16 -2.07 -5.99
CA GLY A 64 -17.60 -2.14 -4.59
C GLY A 64 -16.43 -2.33 -3.61
N GLN A 65 -15.46 -3.18 -3.96
CA GLN A 65 -14.25 -3.38 -3.15
C GLN A 65 -13.34 -2.14 -3.15
N LEU A 66 -13.14 -1.51 -4.31
CA LEU A 66 -12.37 -0.28 -4.43
C LEU A 66 -12.99 0.85 -3.60
N LYS A 67 -14.32 1.00 -3.65
CA LYS A 67 -15.03 1.97 -2.82
C LYS A 67 -14.87 1.69 -1.34
N THR A 68 -14.90 0.43 -0.92
CA THR A 68 -14.65 0.06 0.48
C THR A 68 -13.25 0.50 0.92
N LEU A 69 -12.23 0.31 0.07
CA LEU A 69 -10.87 0.74 0.36
C LEU A 69 -10.77 2.28 0.42
N GLU A 70 -11.45 2.98 -0.47
CA GLU A 70 -11.54 4.44 -0.47
C GLU A 70 -12.22 4.97 0.81
N ASP A 71 -13.33 4.36 1.23
CA ASP A 71 -14.05 4.70 2.47
C ASP A 71 -13.17 4.44 3.72
N THR A 72 -12.24 3.48 3.66
CA THR A 72 -11.24 3.25 4.72
C THR A 72 -10.03 4.17 4.67
N GLY A 73 -9.95 5.07 3.68
CA GLY A 73 -8.89 6.07 3.53
C GLY A 73 -7.75 5.68 2.60
N THR A 74 -7.87 4.58 1.84
CA THR A 74 -6.89 4.21 0.82
C THR A 74 -7.09 5.07 -0.42
N PRO A 75 -6.09 5.85 -0.87
CA PRO A 75 -6.23 6.70 -2.05
C PRO A 75 -6.21 5.84 -3.33
N ILE A 76 -7.37 5.63 -3.94
CA ILE A 76 -7.52 4.82 -5.16
C ILE A 76 -7.22 5.64 -6.43
N LEU A 77 -7.67 6.90 -6.48
CA LEU A 77 -7.59 7.76 -7.66
C LEU A 77 -6.53 8.88 -7.55
N GLY A 78 -5.67 8.82 -6.53
CA GLY A 78 -4.57 9.78 -6.37
C GLY A 78 -3.44 9.56 -7.38
N GLU A 79 -2.55 10.54 -7.55
CA GLU A 79 -1.32 10.32 -8.31
C GLU A 79 -0.56 9.13 -7.70
N LYS A 80 -0.31 8.10 -8.52
CA LYS A 80 0.46 6.92 -8.13
C LYS A 80 1.73 7.40 -7.46
N SER A 81 1.83 7.20 -6.14
CA SER A 81 2.99 7.65 -5.38
C SER A 81 4.22 7.05 -6.03
N THR A 82 5.04 7.87 -6.68
CA THR A 82 6.33 7.50 -7.28
C THR A 82 7.38 7.21 -6.21
N ASP A 83 6.93 6.99 -4.97
CA ASP A 83 7.70 6.65 -3.80
C ASP A 83 8.17 5.18 -3.92
N SER A 84 8.98 4.93 -4.94
CA SER A 84 10.12 4.03 -4.82
C SER A 84 11.04 4.62 -3.76
N THR A 85 10.61 4.62 -2.49
CA THR A 85 11.48 4.89 -1.35
C THR A 85 12.33 3.64 -1.16
N LEU A 86 13.28 3.45 -2.07
CA LEU A 86 14.54 2.84 -1.65
C LEU A 86 14.99 3.66 -0.43
N PRO A 87 15.35 3.02 0.70
CA PRO A 87 15.95 3.76 1.79
C PRO A 87 17.11 4.58 1.22
N PRO A 88 17.31 5.84 1.64
CA PRO A 88 18.46 6.61 1.19
C PRO A 88 19.71 5.75 1.42
N PRO A 89 20.64 5.68 0.44
CA PRO A 89 21.87 4.93 0.63
C PRO A 89 22.48 5.36 1.96
N ALA A 90 22.84 4.39 2.79
CA ALA A 90 23.37 4.65 4.12
C ALA A 90 24.47 5.73 4.01
N PRO A 91 24.52 6.73 4.92
CA PRO A 91 25.61 7.68 4.94
C PRO A 91 26.92 6.91 4.95
N ASN A 92 27.78 7.15 3.97
CA ASN A 92 29.12 6.57 3.94
C ASN A 92 29.92 7.21 5.08
N PHE A 93 29.80 6.66 6.30
CA PHE A 93 30.63 7.08 7.42
C PHE A 93 32.06 6.67 7.09
N PRO A 94 33.00 7.62 6.94
CA PRO A 94 34.41 7.27 6.81
C PRO A 94 34.81 6.45 8.04
N ALA A 95 35.49 5.33 7.82
CA ALA A 95 35.99 4.48 8.89
C ALA A 95 36.81 5.34 9.88
N PRO A 96 36.65 5.14 11.20
CA PRO A 96 37.47 5.84 12.18
C PRO A 96 38.93 5.46 11.91
N ASN A 97 39.77 6.47 11.65
CA ASN A 97 41.21 6.27 11.51
C ASN A 97 41.73 5.57 12.78
N ALA A 98 42.23 4.35 12.60
CA ALA A 98 42.97 3.61 13.61
C ALA A 98 44.42 4.09 13.67
#